data_AF-A0A5C7VBZ8-F1
#
_entry.id   AF-A0A5C7VBZ8-F1
#
_cell.length_a   1.000
_cell.length_b   1.000
_cell.length_c   1.000
_cell.angle_alpha   90.00
_cell.angle_beta   90.00
_cell.angle_gamma   90.00
#
_symmetry.space_group_name_H-M   'P 1'
#
loop_
_entity.id
_entity.type
_entity.pdbx_description
1 polymer ?
#
loop_
_entity_poly.entity_id
_entity_poly.type
_entity_poly.pdbx_seq_one_letter_code
_entity_poly.pdbx_strand_id
1 'polypeptide(L)'
;MSEVDPRVPIYDPNLVRWWWPWLARIGTLSAVGGTAVTVWLQLSPPGERTQPVLLGLAALWAIGAPLWFFLEFHYFYRAAPGPKSWDLFKHGQQLAIAIWAGLTAGLYVLASSDLAKSPKTTEDCSVMVVVKGSEPAIGTRLVKCPK
;
A
#
# COMPACT_ATOMS: atom_id res chain seq x y z
N MET A 1 -36.44 14.44 2.75
CA MET A 1 -34.98 14.50 2.93
C MET A 1 -34.56 15.96 2.87
N SER A 2 -34.08 16.53 3.96
CA SER A 2 -33.59 17.91 3.98
C SER A 2 -32.23 17.98 3.28
N GLU A 3 -32.14 18.76 2.21
CA GLU A 3 -30.92 19.02 1.45
C GLU A 3 -29.77 19.46 2.38
N VAL A 4 -28.61 18.84 2.20
CA VAL A 4 -27.41 19.15 2.98
C VAL A 4 -26.58 20.09 2.13
N ASP A 5 -26.44 21.34 2.58
CA ASP A 5 -25.60 22.31 1.89
C ASP A 5 -24.12 21.93 2.06
N PRO A 6 -23.40 21.60 0.98
CA PRO A 6 -22.01 21.15 1.03
C PRO A 6 -21.02 22.27 1.40
N ARG A 7 -21.46 23.53 1.43
CA ARG A 7 -20.60 24.68 1.73
C ARG A 7 -20.46 24.95 3.22
N VAL A 8 -21.35 24.38 4.03
CA VAL A 8 -21.34 24.63 5.48
C VAL A 8 -20.30 23.70 6.11
N PRO A 9 -19.33 24.23 6.88
CA PRO A 9 -18.32 23.41 7.52
C PRO A 9 -18.99 22.41 8.46
N ILE A 10 -18.57 21.14 8.37
CA ILE A 10 -19.11 20.01 9.14
C ILE A 10 -18.85 20.16 10.65
N TYR A 11 -17.85 20.97 11.01
CA TYR A 11 -17.39 21.19 12.38
C TYR A 11 -17.67 22.64 12.80
N ASP A 12 -18.09 22.83 14.05
CA ASP A 12 -18.22 24.16 14.64
C ASP A 12 -16.82 24.75 14.87
N PRO A 13 -16.43 25.83 14.16
CA PRO A 13 -15.10 26.42 14.26
C PRO A 13 -14.80 26.96 15.66
N ASN A 14 -15.81 27.23 16.48
CA ASN A 14 -15.66 27.76 17.84
C ASN A 14 -15.31 26.68 18.88
N LEU A 15 -15.60 25.41 18.58
CA LEU A 15 -15.14 24.24 19.35
C LEU A 15 -13.77 23.73 18.87
N VAL A 16 -13.23 24.41 17.85
CA VAL A 16 -11.85 24.56 17.37
C VAL A 16 -10.71 24.27 18.34
N ARG A 17 -10.51 23.04 18.84
CA ARG A 17 -9.41 22.75 19.80
C ARG A 17 -8.06 23.12 19.15
N TRP A 18 -7.23 23.92 19.84
CA TRP A 18 -6.07 24.64 19.27
C TRP A 18 -4.97 23.77 18.60
N TRP A 19 -4.98 22.47 18.84
CA TRP A 19 -4.01 21.48 18.34
C TRP A 19 -4.28 21.01 16.90
N TRP A 20 -5.42 21.40 16.30
CA TRP A 20 -5.82 21.00 14.95
C TRP A 20 -4.81 21.26 13.81
N PRO A 21 -4.19 22.45 13.70
CA PRO A 21 -3.24 22.71 12.63
C PRO A 21 -1.96 21.87 12.75
N TRP A 22 -1.64 21.39 13.95
CA TRP A 22 -0.47 20.52 14.16
C TRP A 22 -0.70 19.12 13.61
N LEU A 23 -1.89 18.55 13.79
CA LEU A 23 -2.22 17.22 13.24
C LEU A 23 -2.21 17.22 11.71
N ALA A 24 -2.79 18.25 11.08
CA ALA A 24 -2.75 18.40 9.63
C ALA A 24 -1.31 18.50 9.11
N ARG A 25 -0.45 19.28 9.78
CA ARG A 25 0.97 19.40 9.42
C ARG A 25 1.74 18.09 9.57
N ILE A 26 1.53 17.36 10.68
CA ILE A 26 2.16 16.07 10.91
C ILE A 26 1.70 15.06 9.84
N GLY A 27 0.40 15.05 9.52
CA GLY A 27 -0.16 14.22 8.45
C GLY A 27 0.52 14.50 7.11
N THR A 28 0.57 15.76 6.69
CA THR A 28 1.22 16.16 5.42
C THR A 28 2.71 15.81 5.40
N LEU A 29 3.44 16.07 6.49
CA LEU A 29 4.86 15.73 6.58
C LEU A 29 5.09 14.22 6.50
N SER A 30 4.26 13.42 7.16
CA SER A 30 4.36 11.97 7.10
C SER A 30 4.05 11.42 5.70
N ALA A 31 3.06 12.00 5.01
CA ALA A 31 2.70 11.61 3.65
C ALA A 31 3.83 11.93 2.65
N VAL A 32 4.39 13.14 2.71
CA VAL A 32 5.49 13.58 1.83
C VAL A 32 6.77 12.79 2.13
N GLY A 33 7.10 12.59 3.41
CA GLY A 33 8.25 11.77 3.81
C GLY A 33 8.12 10.32 3.35
N GLY A 34 6.93 9.74 3.51
CA GLY A 34 6.62 8.39 3.04
C GLY A 34 6.78 8.23 1.54
N THR A 35 6.25 9.16 0.75
CA THR A 35 6.39 9.14 -0.72
C THR A 35 7.84 9.37 -1.17
N ALA A 36 8.57 10.27 -0.51
CA ALA A 36 9.98 10.48 -0.84
C ALA A 36 10.82 9.21 -0.60
N VAL A 37 10.58 8.50 0.51
CA VAL A 37 11.29 7.25 0.82
C VAL A 37 10.94 6.14 -0.17
N THR A 38 9.67 5.99 -0.55
CA THR A 38 9.28 4.94 -1.52
C THR A 38 9.84 5.22 -2.91
N VAL A 39 9.81 6.48 -3.37
CA VAL A 39 10.43 6.89 -4.63
C VAL A 39 11.94 6.67 -4.60
N TRP A 40 12.61 7.03 -3.50
CA TRP A 40 14.04 6.79 -3.35
C TRP A 40 14.41 5.30 -3.42
N LEU A 41 13.61 4.44 -2.77
CA LEU A 41 13.80 2.99 -2.81
C LEU A 41 13.53 2.40 -4.20
N GLN A 42 12.61 2.97 -4.96
CA GLN A 42 12.33 2.58 -6.33
C GLN A 42 13.45 2.98 -7.32
N LEU A 43 14.10 4.12 -7.07
CA LEU A 43 15.23 4.62 -7.87
C LEU A 43 16.56 3.95 -7.51
N SER A 44 16.65 3.33 -6.33
CA SER A 44 17.83 2.57 -5.91
C SER A 44 17.92 1.24 -6.70
N PRO A 45 19.13 0.74 -7.00
CA PRO A 45 19.30 -0.52 -7.73
C PRO A 45 18.54 -1.66 -7.02
N PRO A 46 17.92 -2.59 -7.78
CA PRO A 46 17.07 -3.65 -7.22
C PRO A 46 17.90 -4.54 -6.29
N GLY A 47 17.80 -4.28 -4.99
CA GLY A 47 18.38 -5.10 -3.93
C GLY A 47 17.32 -6.02 -3.33
N GLU A 48 17.75 -7.12 -2.71
CA GLU A 48 16.87 -8.08 -2.01
C GLU A 48 15.91 -7.45 -0.97
N ARG A 49 16.13 -6.17 -0.61
CA ARG A 49 15.33 -5.43 0.37
C ARG A 49 14.03 -4.82 -0.18
N THR A 50 13.78 -4.83 -1.48
CA THR A 50 12.58 -4.18 -2.05
C THR A 50 11.28 -4.88 -1.65
N GLN A 51 11.27 -6.22 -1.61
CA GLN A 51 10.11 -7.02 -1.19
C GLN A 51 9.64 -6.75 0.25
N PRO A 52 10.51 -6.82 1.28
CA PRO A 52 10.07 -6.58 2.65
C PRO A 52 9.64 -5.13 2.89
N VAL A 53 10.21 -4.16 2.17
CA VAL A 53 9.75 -2.76 2.22
C VAL A 53 8.34 -2.62 1.65
N LEU A 54 8.07 -3.18 0.48
CA LEU A 54 6.74 -3.13 -0.14
C LEU A 54 5.70 -3.84 0.73
N LEU A 55 6.05 -4.98 1.33
CA LEU A 55 5.20 -5.70 2.27
C LEU A 55 4.93 -4.87 3.53
N GLY A 56 5.96 -4.24 4.10
CA GLY A 56 5.84 -3.37 5.27
C GLY A 56 4.98 -2.14 4.98
N LEU A 57 5.14 -1.54 3.81
CA LEU A 57 4.29 -0.43 3.37
C LEU A 57 2.84 -0.87 3.20
N ALA A 58 2.60 -2.03 2.57
CA ALA A 58 1.26 -2.58 2.41
C ALA A 58 0.60 -2.88 3.77
N ALA A 59 1.35 -3.43 4.73
CA ALA A 59 0.86 -3.68 6.09
C ALA A 59 0.56 -2.39 6.85
N LEU A 60 1.45 -1.39 6.77
CA LEU A 60 1.24 -0.07 7.36
C LEU A 60 -0.01 0.60 6.76
N TRP A 61 -0.19 0.49 5.44
CA TRP A 61 -1.35 1.03 4.74
C TRP A 61 -2.63 0.31 5.22
N ALA A 62 -2.63 -1.02 5.24
CA ALA A 62 -3.78 -1.83 5.66
C ALA A 62 -4.27 -1.53 7.10
N ILE A 63 -3.37 -1.20 8.02
CA ILE A 63 -3.70 -0.89 9.42
C ILE A 63 -3.93 0.62 9.62
N GLY A 64 -3.15 1.45 8.93
CA GLY A 64 -3.15 2.90 9.10
C GLY A 64 -4.48 3.55 8.75
N ALA A 65 -5.15 3.11 7.67
CA ALA A 65 -6.45 3.66 7.30
C ALA A 65 -7.54 3.38 8.33
N PRO A 66 -7.79 2.11 8.73
CA PRO A 66 -8.77 1.82 9.78
C PRO A 66 -8.49 2.58 11.07
N LEU A 67 -7.21 2.67 11.46
CA LEU A 67 -6.80 3.42 12.65
C LEU A 67 -7.08 4.92 12.51
N TRP A 68 -6.81 5.51 11.35
CA TRP A 68 -7.12 6.92 11.07
C TRP A 68 -8.61 7.21 11.21
N PHE A 69 -9.48 6.40 10.60
CA PHE A 69 -10.94 6.59 10.72
C PHE A 69 -11.43 6.43 12.16
N PHE A 70 -10.81 5.54 12.93
CA PHE A 70 -11.13 5.36 14.34
C PHE A 70 -10.73 6.59 15.18
N LEU A 71 -9.53 7.12 14.94
CA LEU A 71 -9.06 8.35 15.59
C LEU A 71 -9.94 9.55 15.19
N GLU A 72 -10.29 9.66 13.91
CA GLU A 72 -11.19 10.70 13.42
C GLU A 72 -12.55 10.64 14.12
N PHE A 73 -13.16 9.46 14.21
CA PHE A 73 -14.42 9.29 14.92
C PHE A 73 -14.32 9.71 16.40
N HIS A 74 -13.31 9.19 17.10
CA HIS A 74 -13.21 9.37 18.54
C HIS A 74 -12.87 10.82 18.95
N TYR A 75 -11.97 11.46 18.20
CA TYR A 75 -11.48 12.80 18.55
C TYR A 75 -12.24 13.93 17.86
N PHE A 76 -12.76 13.72 16.65
CA PHE A 76 -13.35 14.77 15.82
C PHE A 76 -14.86 14.75 15.96
N TYR A 77 -15.48 13.60 15.70
CA TYR A 77 -16.93 13.46 15.70
C TYR A 77 -17.56 13.44 17.08
N ARG A 78 -16.93 12.75 18.04
CA ARG A 78 -17.47 12.63 19.39
C ARG A 78 -17.35 13.93 20.20
N ALA A 79 -16.37 14.77 19.87
CA ALA A 79 -16.09 15.99 20.63
C ALA A 79 -17.00 17.18 20.26
N ALA A 80 -17.51 17.24 19.02
CA ALA A 80 -18.38 18.30 18.55
C ALA A 80 -19.49 17.74 17.64
N PRO A 81 -20.52 17.07 18.21
CA PRO A 81 -21.58 16.46 17.42
C PRO A 81 -22.50 17.54 16.81
N GLY A 82 -22.31 17.85 15.53
CA GLY A 82 -23.24 18.69 14.76
C GLY A 82 -24.48 17.92 14.30
N PRO A 83 -25.65 18.58 14.10
CA PRO A 83 -26.81 17.93 13.49
C PRO A 83 -26.46 17.43 12.09
N LYS A 84 -26.84 16.18 11.77
CA LYS A 84 -26.53 15.44 10.52
C LYS A 84 -25.05 15.06 10.28
N SER A 85 -24.14 15.46 11.16
CA SER A 85 -22.71 15.13 11.04
C SER A 85 -22.51 13.61 10.92
N TRP A 86 -23.24 12.81 11.71
CA TRP A 86 -23.14 11.35 11.70
C TRP A 86 -23.43 10.69 10.34
N ASP A 87 -24.39 11.21 9.57
CA ASP A 87 -24.71 10.65 8.26
C ASP A 87 -23.65 11.00 7.21
N LEU A 88 -23.10 12.22 7.27
CA LEU A 88 -21.94 12.62 6.47
C LEU A 88 -20.71 11.76 6.79
N PHE A 89 -20.48 11.45 8.07
CA PHE A 89 -19.41 10.57 8.49
C PHE A 89 -19.51 9.18 7.86
N LYS A 90 -20.69 8.54 7.97
CA LYS A 90 -20.92 7.22 7.37
C LYS A 90 -20.71 7.24 5.87
N HIS A 91 -21.18 8.29 5.19
CA HIS A 91 -20.98 8.43 3.75
C HIS A 91 -19.49 8.56 3.41
N GLY A 92 -18.75 9.35 4.19
CA GLY A 92 -17.30 9.47 4.07
C GLY A 92 -16.58 8.15 4.30
N GLN A 93 -16.98 7.36 5.31
CA GLN A 93 -16.41 6.04 5.56
C GLN A 93 -16.64 5.07 4.39
N GLN A 94 -17.85 5.04 3.82
CA GLN A 94 -18.14 4.17 2.67
C GLN A 94 -17.30 4.56 1.45
N LEU A 95 -17.20 5.86 1.15
CA LEU A 95 -16.39 6.35 0.05
C LEU A 95 -14.91 6.01 0.26
N ALA A 96 -14.40 6.24 1.46
CA ALA A 96 -13.01 5.95 1.79
C ALA A 96 -12.70 4.46 1.71
N ILE A 97 -13.58 3.59 2.23
CA ILE A 97 -13.42 2.13 2.13
C ILE A 97 -13.35 1.69 0.65
N ALA A 98 -14.19 2.26 -0.22
CA ALA A 98 -14.17 1.95 -1.64
C ALA A 98 -12.85 2.36 -2.31
N ILE A 99 -12.38 3.59 -2.06
CA ILE A 99 -11.10 4.08 -2.58
C ILE A 99 -9.94 3.20 -2.08
N TRP A 100 -9.97 2.85 -0.79
CA TRP A 100 -8.96 2.00 -0.18
C TRP A 100 -8.93 0.60 -0.74
N ALA A 101 -10.08 -0.05 -0.86
CA ALA A 101 -10.19 -1.38 -1.45
C ALA A 101 -9.65 -1.38 -2.90
N GLY A 102 -9.95 -0.34 -3.68
CA GLY A 102 -9.41 -0.18 -5.03
C GLY A 102 -7.89 -0.06 -5.06
N LEU A 103 -7.31 0.76 -4.18
CA LEU A 103 -5.85 0.91 -4.06
C LEU A 103 -5.18 -0.39 -3.61
N THR A 104 -5.72 -1.06 -2.60
CA THR A 104 -5.17 -2.34 -2.09
C THR A 104 -5.24 -3.43 -3.15
N ALA A 105 -6.36 -3.53 -3.88
CA ALA A 105 -6.49 -4.47 -4.99
C ALA A 105 -5.48 -4.17 -6.11
N GLY A 106 -5.30 -2.89 -6.47
CA GLY A 106 -4.31 -2.48 -7.47
C GLY A 106 -2.88 -2.83 -7.05
N LEU A 107 -2.50 -2.55 -5.81
CA LEU A 107 -1.19 -2.91 -5.26
C LEU A 107 -0.98 -4.42 -5.21
N TYR A 108 -2.00 -5.19 -4.86
CA TYR A 108 -1.94 -6.64 -4.84
C TYR A 108 -1.71 -7.20 -6.25
N VAL A 109 -2.46 -6.73 -7.25
CA VAL A 109 -2.27 -7.13 -8.65
C VAL A 109 -0.85 -6.78 -9.12
N LEU A 110 -0.36 -5.58 -8.79
CA LEU A 110 1.00 -5.17 -9.13
C LEU A 110 2.07 -6.05 -8.48
N ALA A 111 1.90 -6.38 -7.20
CA ALA A 111 2.81 -7.23 -6.44
C ALA A 111 2.80 -8.70 -6.91
N SER A 112 1.65 -9.18 -7.39
CA SER A 112 1.49 -10.54 -7.93
C SER A 112 1.94 -10.70 -9.38
N SER A 113 2.16 -9.59 -10.09
CA SER A 113 2.62 -9.61 -11.48
C SER A 113 4.10 -10.00 -11.56
N ASP A 114 4.47 -10.80 -12.56
CA ASP A 114 5.86 -11.23 -12.81
C ASP A 114 6.84 -10.04 -13.03
N LEU A 115 6.35 -8.81 -13.16
CA LEU A 115 7.12 -7.56 -13.12
C LEU A 115 7.95 -7.38 -11.83
N ALA A 116 7.49 -7.93 -10.71
CA ALA A 116 8.17 -7.80 -9.41
C ALA A 116 9.24 -8.88 -9.17
N LYS A 117 9.35 -9.89 -10.05
CA LYS A 117 10.41 -10.90 -9.93
C LYS A 117 11.73 -10.29 -10.33
N SER A 118 12.68 -10.31 -9.41
CA SER A 118 14.09 -10.03 -9.74
C SER A 118 14.49 -10.92 -10.93
N PRO A 119 15.25 -10.40 -11.91
CA PRO A 119 15.73 -11.21 -13.03
C PRO A 119 16.47 -12.39 -12.41
N LYS A 120 15.86 -13.58 -12.49
CA LYS A 120 16.47 -14.80 -11.98
C LYS A 120 17.83 -14.91 -12.63
N THR A 121 18.88 -14.83 -11.82
CA THR A 121 20.23 -15.26 -12.20
C THR A 121 20.05 -16.57 -12.94
N THR A 122 20.44 -16.62 -14.21
CA THR A 122 20.31 -17.78 -15.11
C THR A 122 20.45 -19.06 -14.31
N GLU A 123 19.34 -19.76 -14.07
CA GLU A 123 19.42 -21.04 -13.38
C GLU A 123 20.11 -21.99 -14.34
N ASP A 124 21.27 -22.49 -13.91
CA ASP A 124 22.05 -23.48 -14.64
C ASP A 124 21.25 -24.79 -14.69
N CYS A 125 20.43 -24.94 -15.73
CA CYS A 125 19.71 -26.18 -15.99
C CYS A 125 20.72 -27.26 -16.37
N SER A 126 20.99 -28.19 -15.45
CA SER A 126 21.65 -29.44 -15.78
C SER A 126 20.64 -30.39 -16.43
N VAL A 127 20.58 -30.39 -17.75
CA VAL A 127 19.79 -31.39 -18.49
C VAL A 127 20.57 -32.71 -18.45
N MET A 128 20.04 -33.71 -17.74
CA MET A 128 20.59 -35.07 -17.81
C MET A 128 20.16 -35.72 -19.13
N VAL A 129 21.06 -35.76 -20.09
CA VAL A 129 20.84 -36.48 -21.36
C VAL A 129 21.23 -37.94 -21.14
N VAL A 130 20.23 -38.83 -21.04
CA VAL A 130 20.48 -40.28 -21.01
C VAL A 130 20.72 -40.75 -22.44
N VAL A 131 21.99 -40.96 -22.80
CA VAL A 131 22.37 -41.51 -24.11
C VAL A 131 22.09 -43.01 -24.11
N LYS A 132 21.14 -43.44 -24.94
CA LYS A 132 20.74 -44.85 -25.05
C LYS A 132 21.68 -45.58 -26.02
N GLY A 133 22.80 -46.07 -25.52
CA GLY A 133 23.71 -46.97 -26.24
C GLY A 133 25.18 -46.68 -25.95
N SER A 134 25.88 -47.70 -25.42
CA SER A 134 27.28 -47.73 -25.00
C SER A 134 27.62 -46.96 -23.71
N GLU A 135 28.11 -47.72 -22.72
CA GLU A 135 28.72 -47.40 -21.41
C GLU A 135 28.42 -46.06 -20.68
N PRO A 136 28.16 -46.09 -19.35
CA PRO A 136 27.73 -44.92 -18.58
C PRO A 136 28.89 -43.93 -18.33
N ALA A 137 29.23 -43.12 -19.32
CA ALA A 137 29.95 -41.87 -19.10
C ALA A 137 28.94 -40.79 -18.67
N ILE A 138 28.89 -40.49 -17.36
CA ILE A 138 28.07 -39.39 -16.82
C ILE A 138 28.75 -38.07 -17.21
N GLY A 139 28.42 -37.58 -18.41
CA GLY A 139 28.86 -36.26 -18.88
C GLY A 139 27.80 -35.20 -18.58
N THR A 140 28.01 -34.39 -17.55
CA THR A 140 27.18 -33.20 -17.31
C THR A 140 27.59 -32.08 -18.25
N ARG A 141 26.81 -31.79 -19.30
CA ARG A 141 26.92 -30.53 -20.04
C ARG A 141 25.99 -29.50 -19.44
N LEU A 142 26.57 -28.39 -18.98
CA LEU A 142 25.82 -27.18 -18.61
C LEU A 142 25.30 -26.53 -19.89
N VAL A 143 23.97 -26.50 -20.04
CA VAL A 143 23.31 -25.80 -21.15
C VAL A 143 22.56 -24.62 -20.55
N LYS A 144 22.90 -23.40 -20.99
CA LYS A 144 22.12 -22.20 -20.65
C LYS A 144 20.80 -22.26 -21.40
N CYS A 145 19.72 -22.55 -20.69
CA CYS A 145 18.38 -22.49 -21.26
C CYS A 145 17.86 -21.04 -21.24
N PRO A 146 17.46 -20.47 -22.38
CA PRO A 146 16.55 -19.34 -22.37
C PRO A 146 15.20 -19.81 -21.83
N LYS A 147 14.53 -18.96 -21.05
CA LYS A 147 13.15 -19.21 -20.62
C LYS A 147 12.19 -19.16 -21.80
#